data_AF-A0A132N3W3-F1
#
_entry.id   AF-A0A132N3W3-F1
#
_cell.length_a   1.000
_cell.length_b   1.000
_cell.length_c   1.000
_cell.angle_alpha   90.00
_cell.angle_beta   90.00
_cell.angle_gamma   90.00
#
_symmetry.space_group_name_H-M   'P 1'
#
loop_
_entity.id
_entity.type
_entity.pdbx_description
1 polymer ?
#
loop_
_entity_poly.entity_id
_entity_poly.type
_entity_poly.pdbx_seq_one_letter_code
_entity_poly.pdbx_strand_id
1 'polypeptide(L)'
;MTAYGDEDHDQARHIESEDWDKALEEFCRDAHWAEGALVLTPFQDGESASLLDPVFAITVGEHTEVVSAEWSYLLGRLDGGDDWLALHQQLRAASWWAALDGPQALVRLTVRVTQPVPANVRLLLPAEGHRHILDVPARGGVIGLLPSRNAVWLEESTSVADTLTRMLLVPSAPSVSLRTLLDAHGWR
;
A
#
# COMPACT_ATOMS: atom_id res chain seq x y z
N MET A 1 -9.28 -14.66 -25.26
CA MET A 1 -10.16 -13.49 -25.45
C MET A 1 -11.15 -13.47 -24.31
N THR A 2 -10.85 -12.69 -23.28
CA THR A 2 -11.78 -12.26 -22.22
C THR A 2 -11.17 -10.98 -21.67
N ALA A 3 -11.65 -9.85 -22.18
CA ALA A 3 -11.42 -8.54 -21.61
C ALA A 3 -12.23 -8.48 -20.31
N TYR A 4 -11.56 -8.60 -19.17
CA TYR A 4 -12.12 -8.23 -17.88
C TYR A 4 -11.76 -6.76 -17.65
N GLY A 5 -12.80 -5.95 -17.42
CA GLY A 5 -12.80 -4.49 -17.44
C GLY A 5 -11.68 -3.83 -16.64
N ASP A 6 -11.08 -2.83 -17.28
CA ASP A 6 -9.92 -2.04 -16.88
C ASP A 6 -10.39 -0.64 -16.40
N GLU A 7 -11.59 -0.51 -15.82
CA GLU A 7 -12.28 0.81 -15.74
C GLU A 7 -12.51 1.40 -14.34
N ASP A 8 -12.09 0.76 -13.25
CA ASP A 8 -12.32 1.28 -11.88
C ASP A 8 -10.99 1.58 -11.12
N HIS A 9 -10.03 2.21 -11.80
CA HIS A 9 -8.65 2.28 -11.30
C HIS A 9 -8.30 3.45 -10.36
N ASP A 10 -9.10 4.49 -10.20
CA ASP A 10 -8.80 5.57 -9.22
C ASP A 10 -10.03 6.49 -9.07
N GLN A 11 -11.13 5.97 -8.50
CA GLN A 11 -12.34 6.75 -8.24
C GLN A 11 -12.54 6.97 -6.74
N ALA A 12 -12.64 8.24 -6.32
CA ALA A 12 -13.25 8.60 -5.04
C ALA A 12 -14.77 8.50 -5.17
N ARG A 13 -15.41 7.83 -4.21
CA ARG A 13 -16.86 7.78 -4.10
C ARG A 13 -17.29 8.38 -2.75
N HIS A 14 -18.04 9.46 -2.80
CA HIS A 14 -18.76 10.03 -1.67
C HIS A 14 -20.16 9.42 -1.63
N ILE A 15 -20.61 8.96 -0.46
CA ILE A 15 -21.81 8.12 -0.35
C ILE A 15 -22.74 8.63 0.76
N GLU A 16 -24.02 8.77 0.42
CA GLU A 16 -25.08 9.16 1.36
C GLU A 16 -25.41 8.02 2.36
N SER A 17 -25.95 8.35 3.54
CA SER A 17 -26.00 7.42 4.68
C SER A 17 -26.84 6.15 4.46
N GLU A 18 -27.88 6.18 3.62
CA GLU A 18 -28.75 5.00 3.37
C GLU A 18 -28.11 3.97 2.43
N ASP A 19 -27.10 4.36 1.65
CA ASP A 19 -26.35 3.47 0.74
C ASP A 19 -24.98 3.04 1.31
N TRP A 20 -24.63 3.54 2.50
CA TRP A 20 -23.31 3.34 3.10
C TRP A 20 -22.97 1.87 3.35
N ASP A 21 -23.88 1.08 3.92
CA ASP A 21 -23.60 -0.32 4.28
C ASP A 21 -23.30 -1.17 3.05
N LYS A 22 -24.08 -0.97 1.98
CA LYS A 22 -23.88 -1.67 0.71
C LYS A 22 -22.56 -1.28 0.07
N ALA A 23 -22.25 0.02 0.09
CA ALA A 23 -21.00 0.49 -0.48
C ALA A 23 -19.78 0.06 0.33
N LEU A 24 -19.89 0.02 1.65
CA LEU A 24 -18.89 -0.50 2.56
C LEU A 24 -18.64 -1.99 2.29
N GLU A 25 -19.70 -2.78 2.15
CA GLU A 25 -19.59 -4.20 1.81
C GLU A 25 -18.89 -4.39 0.45
N GLU A 26 -19.26 -3.62 -0.56
CA GLU A 26 -18.64 -3.67 -1.90
C GLU A 26 -17.17 -3.22 -1.87
N PHE A 27 -16.87 -2.17 -1.11
CA PHE A 27 -15.52 -1.65 -0.97
C PHE A 27 -14.60 -2.63 -0.22
N CYS A 28 -15.12 -3.32 0.77
CA CYS A 28 -14.37 -4.30 1.57
C CYS A 28 -14.27 -5.69 0.91
N ARG A 29 -15.04 -5.94 -0.15
CA ARG A 29 -15.05 -7.24 -0.85
C ARG A 29 -13.64 -7.63 -1.31
N ASP A 30 -13.25 -8.86 -0.97
CA ASP A 30 -11.94 -9.47 -1.30
C ASP A 30 -10.73 -8.62 -0.86
N ALA A 31 -10.89 -7.79 0.18
CA ALA A 31 -9.84 -6.98 0.73
C ALA A 31 -9.48 -7.41 2.16
N HIS A 32 -8.24 -7.17 2.53
CA HIS A 32 -7.68 -7.53 3.83
C HIS A 32 -7.31 -6.29 4.59
N TRP A 33 -7.53 -6.29 5.90
CA TRP A 33 -7.04 -5.22 6.74
C TRP A 33 -5.51 -5.26 6.79
N ALA A 34 -4.88 -4.13 6.48
CA ALA A 34 -3.47 -3.95 6.79
C ALA A 34 -3.30 -3.87 8.32
N GLU A 35 -2.17 -4.35 8.81
CA GLU A 35 -1.86 -4.28 10.25
C GLU A 35 -1.41 -2.88 10.67
N GLY A 36 -0.91 -2.09 9.72
CA GLY A 36 -0.54 -0.70 9.93
C GLY A 36 0.05 -0.06 8.68
N ALA A 37 0.34 1.23 8.76
CA ALA A 37 1.10 1.94 7.75
C ALA A 37 2.02 2.99 8.39
N LEU A 38 3.11 3.29 7.70
CA LEU A 38 4.12 4.27 8.12
C LEU A 38 4.78 4.91 6.90
N VAL A 39 5.50 6.01 7.10
CA VAL A 39 6.31 6.62 6.05
C VAL A 39 7.78 6.49 6.42
N LEU A 40 8.54 5.85 5.54
CA LEU A 40 9.99 5.87 5.60
C LEU A 40 10.47 7.17 4.95
N THR A 41 10.98 8.07 5.78
CA THR A 41 11.70 9.24 5.31
C THR A 41 13.20 8.94 5.36
N PRO A 42 13.90 8.98 4.22
CA PRO A 42 15.34 8.83 4.21
C PRO A 42 15.97 10.06 4.84
N PHE A 43 16.21 10.04 6.15
CA PHE A 43 16.92 11.11 6.86
C PHE A 43 18.41 11.06 6.51
N GLN A 44 18.99 12.21 6.17
CA GLN A 44 20.42 12.45 6.32
C GLN A 44 20.61 13.42 7.48
N ASP A 45 21.57 13.14 8.37
CA ASP A 45 22.08 14.15 9.29
C ASP A 45 22.77 15.26 8.47
N GLY A 46 22.21 16.48 8.48
CA GLY A 46 22.80 17.68 7.85
C GLY A 46 22.05 18.22 6.63
N GLU A 47 22.43 19.44 6.20
CA GLU A 47 21.78 20.31 5.19
C GLU A 47 21.60 19.74 3.76
N SER A 48 21.86 18.45 3.53
CA SER A 48 21.64 17.83 2.22
C SER A 48 20.25 17.21 2.17
N ALA A 49 19.35 17.84 1.41
CA ALA A 49 18.06 17.28 1.07
C ALA A 49 18.24 15.84 0.53
N SER A 50 17.48 14.90 1.09
CA SER A 50 17.57 13.50 0.72
C SER A 50 17.28 13.29 -0.77
N LEU A 51 18.08 12.45 -1.43
CA LEU A 51 17.93 12.11 -2.86
C LEU A 51 16.79 11.12 -3.13
N LEU A 52 16.16 10.59 -2.08
CA LEU A 52 15.15 9.55 -2.17
C LEU A 52 13.78 10.09 -1.76
N ASP A 53 12.77 9.83 -2.59
CA ASP A 53 11.38 10.12 -2.25
C ASP A 53 10.95 9.28 -1.04
N PRO A 54 10.08 9.81 -0.16
CA PRO A 54 9.50 9.04 0.93
C PRO A 54 8.79 7.79 0.43
N VAL A 55 8.93 6.68 1.17
CA VAL A 55 8.22 5.43 0.87
C VAL A 55 7.06 5.26 1.85
N PHE A 56 5.85 5.15 1.30
CA PHE A 56 4.68 4.80 2.11
C PHE A 56 4.66 3.28 2.29
N ALA A 57 4.94 2.81 3.49
CA ALA A 57 5.02 1.40 3.81
C ALA A 57 3.73 0.93 4.50
N ILE A 58 3.22 -0.23 4.06
CA ILE A 58 2.06 -0.90 4.64
C ILE A 58 2.52 -2.23 5.22
N THR A 59 2.20 -2.44 6.49
CA THR A 59 2.44 -3.71 7.16
C THR A 59 1.33 -4.68 6.82
N VAL A 60 1.71 -5.84 6.29
CA VAL A 60 0.79 -6.89 5.83
C VAL A 60 0.94 -8.10 6.73
N GLY A 61 -0.17 -8.53 7.32
CA GLY A 61 -0.22 -9.71 8.16
C GLY A 61 -0.05 -11.00 7.37
N GLU A 62 0.69 -11.95 7.94
CA GLU A 62 0.88 -13.29 7.39
C GLU A 62 -0.19 -14.28 7.84
N HIS A 63 -0.86 -13.96 8.95
CA HIS A 63 -1.87 -14.80 9.59
C HIS A 63 -3.29 -14.50 9.12
N THR A 64 -3.50 -13.57 8.19
CA THR A 64 -4.79 -13.50 7.50
C THR A 64 -4.92 -14.79 6.69
N GLU A 65 -5.87 -15.66 7.03
CA GLU A 65 -6.14 -16.99 6.44
C GLU A 65 -6.41 -17.00 4.91
N VAL A 66 -6.15 -15.88 4.23
CA VAL A 66 -6.59 -15.57 2.87
C VAL A 66 -5.44 -15.01 2.01
N VAL A 67 -4.20 -15.03 2.49
CA VAL A 67 -3.06 -14.69 1.63
C VAL A 67 -2.83 -15.80 0.62
N SER A 68 -3.08 -15.50 -0.66
CA SER A 68 -2.81 -16.43 -1.77
C SER A 68 -1.39 -17.00 -1.70
N ALA A 69 -1.20 -18.25 -2.17
CA ALA A 69 0.11 -18.90 -2.15
C ALA A 69 1.17 -18.07 -2.91
N GLU A 70 0.75 -17.36 -3.95
CA GLU A 70 1.56 -16.48 -4.76
C GLU A 70 2.04 -15.24 -3.98
N TRP A 71 1.18 -14.66 -3.15
CA TRP A 71 1.56 -13.55 -2.28
C TRP A 71 2.52 -14.00 -1.18
N SER A 72 2.23 -15.14 -0.55
CA SER A 72 3.14 -15.76 0.42
C SER A 72 4.51 -16.06 -0.19
N TYR A 73 4.54 -16.55 -1.43
CA TYR A 73 5.77 -16.77 -2.18
C TYR A 73 6.55 -15.46 -2.41
N LEU A 74 5.89 -14.39 -2.87
CA LEU A 74 6.53 -13.09 -3.11
C LEU A 74 7.12 -12.51 -1.82
N LEU A 75 6.34 -12.52 -0.73
CA LEU A 75 6.80 -12.01 0.56
C LEU A 75 7.91 -12.88 1.15
N GLY A 76 7.84 -14.20 1.01
CA GLY A 76 8.88 -15.12 1.51
C GLY A 76 10.25 -14.90 0.85
N ARG A 77 10.30 -14.38 -0.38
CA ARG A 77 11.57 -14.04 -1.05
C ARG A 77 12.28 -12.82 -0.44
N LEU A 78 11.61 -12.04 0.39
CA LEU A 78 12.21 -10.90 1.09
C LEU A 78 13.06 -11.32 2.29
N ASP A 79 12.86 -12.54 2.83
CA ASP A 79 13.55 -13.00 4.04
C ASP A 79 15.00 -13.41 3.80
N GLY A 80 15.35 -13.72 2.55
CA GLY A 80 16.67 -14.23 2.18
C GLY A 80 17.75 -13.16 2.01
N GLY A 81 17.40 -11.87 1.92
CA GLY A 81 18.31 -10.74 1.67
C GLY A 81 18.99 -10.75 0.30
N ASP A 82 19.63 -11.86 -0.06
CA ASP A 82 20.42 -12.07 -1.28
C ASP A 82 19.56 -12.10 -2.56
N ASP A 83 18.27 -12.40 -2.43
CA ASP A 83 17.35 -12.57 -3.55
C ASP A 83 16.42 -11.36 -3.78
N TRP A 84 16.51 -10.34 -2.91
CA TRP A 84 15.68 -9.14 -2.98
C TRP A 84 15.88 -8.38 -4.29
N LEU A 85 17.14 -8.19 -4.70
CA LEU A 85 17.45 -7.45 -5.93
C LEU A 85 16.96 -8.22 -7.17
N ALA A 86 17.14 -9.53 -7.19
CA ALA A 86 16.69 -10.38 -8.28
C ALA A 86 15.16 -10.39 -8.40
N LEU A 87 14.45 -10.42 -7.27
CA LEU A 87 13.00 -10.25 -7.22
C LEU A 87 12.57 -8.91 -7.85
N HIS A 88 13.17 -7.79 -7.43
CA HIS A 88 12.78 -6.46 -7.91
C HIS A 88 13.14 -6.20 -9.37
N GLN A 89 14.21 -6.79 -9.90
CA GLN A 89 14.53 -6.72 -11.33
C GLN A 89 13.45 -7.39 -12.20
N GLN A 90 12.85 -8.47 -11.69
CA GLN A 90 11.79 -9.23 -12.37
C GLN A 90 10.39 -8.69 -12.07
N LEU A 91 10.23 -7.93 -10.98
CA LEU A 91 8.93 -7.45 -10.52
C LEU A 91 8.26 -6.61 -11.60
N ARG A 92 7.06 -7.01 -11.99
CA ARG A 92 6.16 -6.21 -12.82
C ARG A 92 4.86 -6.09 -12.07
N ALA A 93 4.71 -4.96 -11.39
CA ALA A 93 3.58 -4.68 -10.53
C ALA A 93 3.01 -3.29 -10.82
N ALA A 94 1.71 -3.17 -10.68
CA ALA A 94 1.00 -1.90 -10.67
C ALA A 94 0.24 -1.78 -9.37
N SER A 95 0.11 -0.55 -8.88
CA SER A 95 -0.71 -0.25 -7.72
C SER A 95 -1.60 0.95 -7.96
N TRP A 96 -2.75 0.95 -7.30
CA TRP A 96 -3.68 2.07 -7.33
C TRP A 96 -4.53 2.13 -6.06
N TRP A 97 -5.08 3.30 -5.82
CA TRP A 97 -5.82 3.60 -4.61
C TRP A 97 -7.29 3.88 -4.92
N ALA A 98 -8.15 3.51 -3.98
CA ALA A 98 -9.54 3.95 -3.92
C ALA A 98 -9.82 4.49 -2.52
N ALA A 99 -10.76 5.42 -2.43
CA ALA A 99 -11.20 6.00 -1.18
C ALA A 99 -12.72 5.89 -1.07
N LEU A 100 -13.19 5.54 0.12
CA LEU A 100 -14.59 5.51 0.50
C LEU A 100 -14.79 6.59 1.57
N ASP A 101 -15.54 7.63 1.22
CA ASP A 101 -15.81 8.76 2.10
C ASP A 101 -17.19 8.61 2.76
N GLY A 102 -17.22 8.62 4.09
CA GLY A 102 -18.42 8.50 4.92
C GLY A 102 -18.07 8.52 6.41
N PRO A 103 -18.93 8.00 7.30
CA PRO A 103 -18.74 8.10 8.76
C PRO A 103 -17.43 7.52 9.27
N GLN A 104 -16.92 6.49 8.58
CA GLN A 104 -15.60 5.92 8.81
C GLN A 104 -14.90 5.85 7.45
N ALA A 105 -14.14 6.90 7.13
CA ALA A 105 -13.42 6.95 5.86
C ALA A 105 -12.41 5.80 5.76
N LEU A 106 -12.44 5.08 4.63
CA LEU A 106 -11.54 3.97 4.33
C LEU A 106 -10.75 4.26 3.06
N VAL A 107 -9.52 3.77 3.02
CA VAL A 107 -8.73 3.72 1.79
C VAL A 107 -8.38 2.29 1.47
N ARG A 108 -8.33 1.98 0.18
CA ARG A 108 -8.00 0.65 -0.33
C ARG A 108 -6.86 0.77 -1.32
N LEU A 109 -5.73 0.15 -1.00
CA LEU A 109 -4.67 -0.10 -1.96
C LEU A 109 -4.98 -1.40 -2.70
N THR A 110 -4.90 -1.39 -4.02
CA THR A 110 -4.83 -2.61 -4.82
C THR A 110 -3.45 -2.74 -5.43
N VAL A 111 -2.85 -3.92 -5.31
CA VAL A 111 -1.56 -4.25 -5.92
C VAL A 111 -1.73 -5.47 -6.80
N ARG A 112 -1.41 -5.30 -8.08
CA ARG A 112 -1.43 -6.36 -9.07
C ARG A 112 -0.01 -6.64 -9.53
N VAL A 113 0.44 -7.86 -9.27
CA VAL A 113 1.73 -8.38 -9.73
C VAL A 113 1.47 -9.30 -10.92
N THR A 114 2.26 -9.15 -11.97
CA THR A 114 2.22 -9.99 -13.18
C THR A 114 3.49 -10.82 -13.34
N GLN A 115 4.60 -10.39 -12.73
CA GLN A 115 5.87 -11.11 -12.64
C GLN A 115 6.51 -10.86 -11.27
N PRO A 116 7.26 -11.81 -10.69
CA PRO A 116 7.61 -13.12 -11.25
C PRO A 116 6.49 -14.16 -11.24
N VAL A 117 5.48 -13.97 -10.38
CA VAL A 117 4.29 -14.83 -10.29
C VAL A 117 3.05 -13.92 -10.25
N PRO A 118 1.97 -14.21 -11.00
CA PRO A 118 0.75 -13.43 -10.94
C PRO A 118 0.14 -13.45 -9.53
N ALA A 119 -0.05 -12.29 -8.93
CA ALA A 119 -0.69 -12.14 -7.63
C ALA A 119 -1.51 -10.86 -7.60
N ASN A 120 -2.56 -10.84 -6.78
CA ASN A 120 -3.37 -9.66 -6.54
C ASN A 120 -3.70 -9.57 -5.06
N VAL A 121 -3.54 -8.38 -4.48
CA VAL A 121 -3.92 -8.13 -3.09
C VAL A 121 -4.64 -6.79 -3.00
N ARG A 122 -5.68 -6.74 -2.16
CA ARG A 122 -6.37 -5.52 -1.79
C ARG A 122 -6.19 -5.32 -0.29
N LEU A 123 -5.69 -4.15 0.09
CA LEU A 123 -5.38 -3.80 1.48
C LEU A 123 -6.24 -2.61 1.91
N LEU A 124 -6.98 -2.77 3.00
CA LEU A 124 -7.79 -1.74 3.63
C LEU A 124 -7.03 -1.07 4.76
N LEU A 125 -7.16 0.24 4.84
CA LEU A 125 -6.68 1.05 5.95
C LEU A 125 -7.79 2.01 6.40
N PRO A 126 -7.99 2.19 7.73
CA PRO A 126 -8.80 3.29 8.23
C PRO A 126 -8.08 4.61 7.92
N ALA A 127 -8.74 5.51 7.19
CA ALA A 127 -8.10 6.71 6.67
C ALA A 127 -7.72 7.67 7.81
N GLU A 128 -8.63 7.85 8.78
CA GLU A 128 -8.45 8.83 9.86
C GLU A 128 -7.21 8.52 10.72
N GLY A 129 -6.94 7.25 11.01
CA GLY A 129 -5.76 6.82 11.78
C GLY A 129 -4.43 7.15 11.08
N HIS A 130 -4.45 7.32 9.76
CA HIS A 130 -3.27 7.55 8.91
C HIS A 130 -3.31 8.92 8.22
N ARG A 131 -4.21 9.82 8.64
CA ARG A 131 -4.45 11.12 7.99
C ARG A 131 -3.20 11.99 7.78
N HIS A 132 -2.21 11.85 8.65
CA HIS A 132 -0.96 12.61 8.65
C HIS A 132 0.12 12.06 7.69
N ILE A 133 -0.13 10.90 7.07
CA ILE A 133 0.81 10.25 6.15
C ILE A 133 0.20 9.92 4.78
N LEU A 134 -1.12 9.98 4.63
CA LEU A 134 -1.81 9.65 3.38
C LEU A 134 -1.54 10.62 2.22
N ASP A 135 -1.01 11.82 2.49
CA ASP A 135 -0.58 12.74 1.44
C ASP A 135 0.61 12.20 0.63
N VAL A 136 1.44 11.33 1.22
CA VAL A 136 2.57 10.69 0.53
C VAL A 136 2.07 9.82 -0.65
N PRO A 137 1.24 8.79 -0.45
CA PRO A 137 0.72 7.99 -1.56
C PRO A 137 -0.23 8.79 -2.46
N ALA A 138 -0.88 9.84 -1.97
CA ALA A 138 -1.74 10.70 -2.78
C ALA A 138 -0.97 11.43 -3.89
N ARG A 139 0.30 11.78 -3.65
CA ARG A 139 1.21 12.38 -4.65
C ARG A 139 1.87 11.35 -5.57
N GLY A 140 1.67 10.06 -5.33
CA GLY A 140 2.34 8.98 -6.03
C GLY A 140 3.76 8.75 -5.52
N GLY A 141 4.47 7.80 -6.12
CA GLY A 141 5.82 7.41 -5.70
C GLY A 141 5.95 5.90 -5.50
N VAL A 142 6.59 5.49 -4.42
CA VAL A 142 6.82 4.08 -4.10
C VAL A 142 6.00 3.67 -2.88
N ILE A 143 5.30 2.55 -3.00
CA ILE A 143 4.66 1.86 -1.89
C ILE A 143 5.53 0.67 -1.51
N GLY A 144 5.82 0.55 -0.22
CA GLY A 144 6.46 -0.64 0.35
C GLY A 144 5.42 -1.55 0.98
N LEU A 145 5.47 -2.84 0.67
CA LEU A 145 4.67 -3.84 1.38
C LEU A 145 5.61 -4.63 2.28
N LEU A 146 5.41 -4.48 3.59
CA LEU A 146 6.27 -5.03 4.63
C LEU A 146 5.54 -6.19 5.30
N PRO A 147 6.06 -7.43 5.23
CA PRO A 147 5.51 -8.52 6.02
C PRO A 147 5.61 -8.21 7.52
N SER A 148 4.58 -8.55 8.29
CA SER A 148 4.54 -8.22 9.72
C SER A 148 5.68 -8.83 10.53
N ARG A 149 6.18 -10.02 10.17
CA ARG A 149 7.41 -10.59 10.77
C ARG A 149 8.64 -9.68 10.60
N ASN A 150 8.65 -8.87 9.54
CA ASN A 150 9.74 -7.95 9.22
C ASN A 150 9.53 -6.56 9.86
N ALA A 151 8.33 -6.26 10.37
CA ALA A 151 8.02 -4.99 11.03
C ALA A 151 8.69 -4.86 12.42
N VAL A 152 8.94 -5.97 13.12
CA VAL A 152 9.65 -5.99 14.41
C VAL A 152 11.03 -5.31 14.33
N TRP A 153 11.66 -5.33 13.14
CA TRP A 153 12.99 -4.78 12.90
C TRP A 153 13.01 -3.26 12.71
N LEU A 154 11.85 -2.62 12.65
CA LEU A 154 11.74 -1.15 12.60
C LEU A 154 12.03 -0.50 13.95
N GLU A 155 11.98 -1.26 15.05
CA GLU A 155 12.23 -0.77 16.41
C GLU A 155 13.73 -0.74 16.77
N GLU A 156 14.54 -1.57 16.09
CA GLU A 156 16.00 -1.58 16.22
C GLU A 156 16.62 -0.63 15.18
N SER A 157 17.74 0.00 15.52
CA SER A 157 18.44 1.05 14.75
C SER A 157 18.90 0.62 13.34
N THR A 158 17.94 0.35 12.47
CA THR A 158 18.09 -0.19 11.13
C THR A 158 18.15 0.96 10.15
N SER A 159 19.08 0.93 9.21
CA SER A 159 19.16 1.98 8.19
C SER A 159 17.92 1.92 7.28
N VAL A 160 17.48 3.05 6.73
CA VAL A 160 16.37 3.08 5.76
C VAL A 160 16.66 2.15 4.58
N ALA A 161 17.92 2.03 4.15
CA ALA A 161 18.31 1.10 3.09
C ALA A 161 18.03 -0.36 3.47
N ASP A 162 18.39 -0.77 4.68
CA ASP A 162 18.13 -2.14 5.18
C ASP A 162 16.64 -2.40 5.36
N THR A 163 15.85 -1.38 5.69
CA THR A 163 14.39 -1.51 5.73
C THR A 163 13.81 -1.74 4.34
N LEU A 164 14.29 -1.03 3.32
CA LEU A 164 13.81 -1.17 1.94
C LEU A 164 14.09 -2.57 1.36
N THR A 165 15.19 -3.22 1.74
CA THR A 165 15.51 -4.59 1.30
C THR A 165 14.58 -5.66 1.89
N ARG A 166 13.72 -5.28 2.84
CA ARG A 166 12.73 -6.18 3.48
C ARG A 166 11.30 -5.93 2.98
N MET A 167 11.13 -5.03 2.03
CA MET A 167 9.84 -4.65 1.46
C MET A 167 9.71 -5.09 0.01
N LEU A 168 8.49 -5.42 -0.40
CA LEU A 168 8.13 -5.45 -1.82
C LEU A 168 7.80 -4.02 -2.25
N LEU A 169 8.64 -3.43 -3.09
CA LEU A 169 8.50 -2.06 -3.56
C LEU A 169 7.70 -2.03 -4.87
N VAL A 170 6.61 -1.29 -4.87
CA VAL A 170 5.70 -1.18 -6.03
C VAL A 170 5.49 0.30 -6.37
N PRO A 171 5.64 0.70 -7.65
CA PRO A 171 5.32 2.06 -8.05
C PRO A 171 3.81 2.33 -7.94
N SER A 172 3.47 3.56 -7.57
CA SER A 172 2.10 4.05 -7.48
C SER A 172 1.96 5.38 -8.16
N ALA A 173 0.96 5.51 -9.03
CA ALA A 173 0.61 6.78 -9.63
C ALA A 173 -0.04 7.70 -8.58
N PRO A 174 0.02 9.04 -8.77
CA PRO A 174 -0.72 9.97 -7.92
C PRO A 174 -2.20 9.63 -7.90
N SER A 175 -2.79 9.49 -6.70
CA SER A 175 -4.21 9.14 -6.57
C SER A 175 -5.09 10.38 -6.47
N VAL A 176 -6.03 10.51 -7.40
CA VAL A 176 -7.12 11.49 -7.32
C VAL A 176 -8.07 11.15 -6.18
N SER A 177 -8.30 9.86 -5.93
CA SER A 177 -9.20 9.41 -4.87
C SER A 177 -8.72 9.83 -3.49
N LEU A 178 -7.44 9.60 -3.19
CA LEU A 178 -6.84 10.01 -1.92
C LEU A 178 -6.81 11.52 -1.77
N ARG A 179 -6.44 12.27 -2.84
CA ARG A 179 -6.44 13.74 -2.80
C ARG A 179 -7.83 14.31 -2.50
N THR A 180 -8.85 13.78 -3.17
CA THR A 180 -10.25 14.18 -2.93
C THR A 180 -10.65 13.94 -1.48
N LEU A 181 -10.31 12.77 -0.92
CA LEU A 181 -10.60 12.46 0.49
C LEU A 181 -9.87 13.41 1.44
N LEU A 182 -8.56 13.62 1.23
CA LEU A 182 -7.75 14.52 2.05
C LEU A 182 -8.29 15.95 2.04
N ASP A 183 -8.66 16.47 0.86
CA ASP A 183 -9.22 17.80 0.69
C ASP A 183 -10.61 17.93 1.36
N ALA A 184 -11.47 16.92 1.23
CA ALA A 184 -12.81 16.91 1.84
C ALA A 184 -12.76 16.98 3.37
N HIS A 185 -11.73 16.38 3.98
CA HIS A 185 -11.55 16.34 5.44
C HIS A 185 -10.54 17.35 5.97
N GLY A 186 -9.87 18.12 5.10
CA GLY A 186 -8.80 19.05 5.49
C GLY A 186 -7.56 18.37 6.07
N TRP A 187 -7.30 17.11 5.70
CA TRP A 187 -6.14 16.35 6.12
C TRP A 187 -4.93 16.70 5.24
N ARG A 188 -3.80 17.05 5.85
CA ARG A 188 -2.53 17.36 5.17
C ARG A 188 -1.35 16.87 5.99
#